data_AF-A0A3B8YDT8-F1
#
_entry.id   AF-A0A3B8YDT8-F1
#
_cell.length_a   1.000
_cell.length_b   1.000
_cell.length_c   1.000
_cell.angle_alpha   90.00
_cell.angle_beta   90.00
_cell.angle_gamma   90.00
#
_symmetry.space_group_name_H-M   'P 1'
#
loop_
_entity.id
_entity.type
_entity.pdbx_description
1 polymer ?
#
loop_
_entity_poly.entity_id
_entity_poly.type
_entity_poly.pdbx_seq_one_letter_code
_entity_poly.pdbx_strand_id
1 'polypeptide(L)' 'MPAIIVENLSKIYSVALKDPGIKGTLYHFFRRTYQSVKAVDNISFTIEPGEIVGFLGANGAGKTTT' A
#
# COMPACT_ATOMS: atom_id res chain seq x y z
N MET A 1 -13.46 -7.90 -25.29
CA MET A 1 -13.78 -7.82 -23.86
C MET A 1 -12.46 -7.69 -23.14
N PRO A 2 -12.30 -6.73 -22.23
CA PRO A 2 -11.05 -6.54 -21.52
C PRO A 2 -10.70 -7.82 -20.78
N ALA A 3 -9.42 -8.19 -20.77
CA ALA A 3 -8.93 -9.31 -19.99
C ALA A 3 -8.87 -8.95 -18.49
N ILE A 4 -8.61 -7.68 -18.17
CA ILE A 4 -8.55 -7.18 -16.80
C ILE A 4 -9.30 -5.84 -16.74
N ILE A 5 -10.10 -5.67 -15.69
CA ILE A 5 -10.81 -4.41 -15.37
C ILE A 5 -10.53 -4.12 -13.90
N VAL A 6 -10.00 -2.92 -13.62
CA VAL A 6 -9.73 -2.43 -12.28
C VAL A 6 -10.46 -1.10 -12.11
N GLU A 7 -11.27 -1.00 -11.06
CA GLU A 7 -12.04 0.19 -10.75
C GLU A 7 -11.81 0.58 -9.29
N ASN A 8 -11.41 1.83 -9.08
CA ASN A 8 -11.29 2.49 -7.77
C ASN A 8 -10.45 1.71 -6.74
N LEU A 9 -9.43 0.97 -7.22
CA LEU A 9 -8.58 0.14 -6.38
C LEU A 9 -7.79 0.99 -5.38
N SER A 10 -7.96 0.68 -4.10
CA SER A 10 -7.23 1.33 -3.00
C SER A 10 -6.73 0.27 -2.02
N LYS A 11 -5.49 0.40 -1.56
CA LYS A 11 -4.90 -0.49 -0.54
C LYS A 11 -4.21 0.34 0.52
N ILE A 12 -4.59 0.10 1.77
CA ILE A 12 -4.01 0.76 2.94
C ILE A 12 -3.37 -0.29 3.84
N TYR A 13 -2.16 -0.03 4.31
CA TYR A 13 -1.47 -0.81 5.32
C TYR A 13 -1.40 -0.03 6.64
N SER A 14 -1.66 -0.71 7.75
CA SER A 14 -1.46 -0.15 9.10
C SER A 14 -0.07 -0.53 9.59
N VAL A 15 0.83 0.44 9.62
CA VAL A 15 2.21 0.26 10.08
C VAL A 15 2.28 0.68 11.54
N ALA A 16 2.76 -0.20 12.41
CA ALA A 16 3.01 0.17 13.80
C ALA A 16 4.16 1.18 13.84
N LEU A 17 3.89 2.36 14.42
CA LEU A 17 4.97 3.29 14.75
C LEU A 17 5.80 2.65 15.88
N LYS A 18 7.10 2.91 15.92
CA LYS A 18 7.97 2.50 17.03
C LYS A 18 8.85 3.67 17.38
N ASP A 19 8.57 4.31 18.51
CA ASP A 19 9.48 5.31 19.04
C ASP A 19 10.76 4.63 19.55
N PRO A 20 11.96 5.10 19.16
CA PRO A 20 13.21 4.50 19.60
C PRO A 20 13.44 4.73 21.10
N GLY A 21 14.00 3.72 21.78
CA GLY A 21 14.45 3.80 23.19
C GLY A 21 13.53 3.12 24.22
N ILE A 22 14.03 3.04 25.46
CA ILE A 22 13.37 2.34 26.58
C ILE A 22 12.03 3.00 26.95
N LYS A 23 11.97 4.35 26.92
CA LYS A 23 10.74 5.11 27.14
C LYS A 23 9.68 4.83 26.08
N GLY A 24 10.07 4.77 24.80
CA GLY A 24 9.19 4.43 23.69
C GLY A 24 8.65 2.99 23.80
N THR A 25 9.49 2.06 24.24
CA THR A 25 9.11 0.65 24.44
C THR A 25 8.05 0.49 25.55
N LEU A 26 8.24 1.16 26.69
CA LEU A 26 7.25 1.14 27.79
C LEU A 26 5.94 1.80 27.37
N TYR A 27 5.99 2.97 26.72
CA TYR A 27 4.78 3.65 26.24
C TYR A 27 4.01 2.78 25.23
N HIS A 28 4.71 2.09 24.33
CA HIS A 28 4.10 1.16 23.36
C HIS A 28 3.39 -0.04 23.98
N PHE A 29 3.80 -0.48 25.18
CA PHE A 29 3.13 -1.56 25.89
C PHE A 29 1.76 -1.14 26.41
N PHE A 30 1.58 0.16 26.71
CA PHE A 30 0.32 0.72 27.20
C PHE A 30 -0.52 1.40 26.11
N ARG A 31 0.10 1.94 25.05
CA ARG A 31 -0.58 2.59 23.91
C ARG A 31 0.14 2.30 22.60
N ARG A 32 -0.43 1.40 21.81
CA ARG A 32 0.10 1.04 20.49
C ARG A 32 -0.43 2.00 19.43
N THR A 33 0.44 2.81 18.86
CA THR A 33 0.09 3.75 17.78
C THR A 33 0.35 3.12 16.42
N TYR A 34 -0.61 3.27 15.51
CA TYR A 34 -0.50 2.82 14.13
C TYR A 34 -0.62 4.01 13.19
N GLN A 35 0.14 3.99 12.10
CA GLN A 35 0.02 4.91 10.98
C GLN A 35 -0.58 4.16 9.79
N SER A 36 -1.56 4.77 9.13
CA SER A 36 -2.10 4.28 7.87
C SER A 36 -1.25 4.77 6.71
N VAL A 37 -0.78 3.84 5.88
CA VAL A 37 0.00 4.12 4.67
C VAL A 37 -0.79 3.62 3.47
N LYS A 38 -1.10 4.52 2.53
CA LYS A 38 -1.74 4.14 1.26
C LYS A 38 -0.68 3.57 0.33
N ALA A 39 -0.80 2.29 -0.03
CA ALA A 39 0.06 1.65 -1.03
C ALA A 39 -0.42 1.92 -2.45
N VAL A 40 -1.74 1.91 -2.65
CA VAL A 40 -2.40 2.41 -3.87
C VAL A 40 -3.64 3.19 -3.48
N ASP A 41 -3.99 4.23 -4.22
CA ASP A 41 -5.10 5.14 -3.91
C ASP A 41 -5.91 5.42 -5.17
N ASN A 42 -7.14 4.89 -5.20
CA ASN A 42 -8.14 5.14 -6.24
C ASN A 42 -7.65 4.93 -7.69
N ILE A 43 -7.07 3.77 -7.98
CA ILE A 43 -6.58 3.44 -9.32
C ILE A 43 -7.67 2.74 -10.14
N SER A 44 -7.90 3.20 -11.38
CA SER A 44 -8.78 2.54 -12.35
C SER A 44 -8.09 2.38 -13.70
N PHE A 45 -8.13 1.18 -14.28
CA PHE A 45 -7.60 0.89 -15.61
C PHE A 45 -8.17 -0.41 -16.19
N THR A 46 -8.02 -0.60 -17.49
CA THR A 46 -8.41 -1.82 -18.22
C THR A 46 -7.21 -2.34 -19.00
N ILE A 47 -7.11 -3.66 -19.14
CA ILE A 47 -6.09 -4.30 -19.98
C ILE A 47 -6.78 -5.19 -21.01
N GLU A 48 -6.49 -4.96 -22.29
CA GLU A 48 -7.07 -5.74 -23.38
C GLU A 48 -6.31 -7.07 -23.59
N PRO A 49 -6.95 -8.09 -24.17
CA PRO A 49 -6.28 -9.35 -24.48
C PRO A 49 -5.05 -9.15 -25.39
N GLY A 50 -3.90 -9.67 -24.96
CA GLY A 50 -2.63 -9.56 -25.69
C GLY A 50 -1.81 -8.30 -25.39
N GLU A 51 -2.33 -7.39 -24.56
CA GLU A 51 -1.60 -6.21 -24.11
C GLU A 51 -0.57 -6.57 -23.02
N ILE A 52 0.63 -5.98 -23.11
CA ILE A 52 1.70 -6.17 -22.13
C ILE A 52 1.84 -4.89 -21.31
N VAL A 53 1.62 -4.99 -20.00
CA VAL A 53 1.68 -3.86 -19.07
C VAL A 53 2.81 -4.07 -18.06
N GLY A 54 3.59 -3.02 -17.80
CA GLY A 54 4.64 -3.01 -16.79
C GLY A 54 4.38 -1.94 -15.73
N PHE A 55 4.45 -2.32 -14.46
CA PHE A 55 4.37 -1.37 -13.35
C PHE A 55 5.77 -0.81 -13.02
N LEU A 56 5.94 0.52 -13.16
CA LEU A 56 7.19 1.23 -12.89
C LEU A 56 7.02 2.26 -11.76
N GLY A 57 8.10 2.55 -11.02
CA GLY A 57 8.08 3.46 -9.89
C GLY A 57 9.18 3.16 -8.86
N ALA A 58 9.42 4.08 -7.93
CA ALA A 58 10.41 3.93 -6.85
C ALA A 58 10.05 2.79 -5.87
N ASN A 59 11.00 2.35 -5.03
CA ASN A 59 10.73 1.38 -3.97
C ASN A 59 9.67 1.95 -3.01
N GLY A 60 8.65 1.13 -2.69
CA GLY A 60 7.51 1.55 -1.88
C GLY A 60 6.34 2.19 -2.65
N ALA A 61 6.42 2.37 -3.97
CA ALA A 61 5.35 2.97 -4.79
C ALA A 61 4.12 2.05 -5.05
N GLY A 62 3.99 0.92 -4.36
CA GLY A 62 2.84 0.03 -4.51
C GLY A 62 2.88 -0.95 -5.70
N LYS A 63 3.96 -1.00 -6.48
CA LYS A 63 4.08 -1.83 -7.70
C LYS A 63 3.78 -3.33 -7.53
N THR A 64 4.17 -3.91 -6.40
CA THR A 64 3.93 -5.35 -6.10
C THR A 64 2.60 -5.58 -5.38
N THR A 65 1.90 -4.50 -5.04
CA THR A 65 0.63 -4.51 -4.33
C THR A 65 -0.56 -4.34 -5.29
N THR A 66 -0.33 -3.70 -6.45
CA THR A 66 -1.27 -3.59 -7.57
C THR A 66 -1.30 -4.87 -8.40
#